data_AF-A0AAJ2B7R5-F1
#
_entry.id   AF-A0AAJ2B7R5-F1
#
_cell.length_a   1.000
_cell.length_b   1.000
_cell.length_c   1.000
_cell.angle_alpha   90.00
_cell.angle_beta   90.00
_cell.angle_gamma   90.00
#
_symmetry.space_group_name_H-M   'P 1'
#
loop_
_entity.id
_entity.type
_entity.pdbx_description
1 polymer ?
#
loop_
_entity_poly.entity_id
_entity_poly.type
_entity_poly.pdbx_seq_one_letter_code
_entity_poly.pdbx_strand_id
1 'polypeptide(L)'
;IYHPGMRRGITRGLRAMIRRRSAIEPAIGHMKTNGRLDRNWLKGALGDAIHAVLCGAGYNLRMILRRLTLFYVLMLSLSFSMPPRMFLS
;
A
#
# COMPACT_ATOMS: atom_id res chain seq x y z
N ILE A 1 9.98 -9.05 12.93
CA ILE A 1 11.36 -9.55 13.15
C ILE A 1 11.37 -11.08 13.10
N TYR A 2 11.78 -11.65 11.96
CA TYR A 2 11.88 -13.10 11.73
C TYR A 2 13.21 -13.59 12.30
N HIS A 3 13.18 -14.39 13.36
CA HIS A 3 14.40 -15.00 13.91
C HIS A 3 14.70 -16.31 13.17
N PRO A 4 15.83 -16.44 12.45
CA PRO A 4 16.12 -17.60 11.59
C PRO A 4 16.25 -18.95 12.34
N GLY A 5 16.22 -18.96 13.67
CA GLY A 5 16.23 -20.17 14.51
C GLY A 5 14.87 -20.80 14.80
N MET A 6 13.74 -20.16 14.48
CA MET A 6 12.40 -20.62 14.86
C MET A 6 11.81 -21.63 13.84
N ARG A 7 12.61 -22.54 13.30
CA ARG A 7 12.18 -23.46 12.23
C ARG A 7 11.36 -24.67 12.73
N ARG A 8 11.42 -25.00 14.03
CA ARG A 8 10.73 -26.16 14.62
C ARG A 8 9.60 -25.70 15.55
N GLY A 9 8.39 -26.24 15.36
CA GLY A 9 7.24 -26.01 16.26
C GLY A 9 6.28 -24.88 15.88
N ILE A 10 6.47 -24.16 14.75
CA ILE A 10 5.53 -23.12 14.33
C ILE A 10 4.22 -23.76 13.85
N THR A 11 3.15 -23.57 14.63
CA THR A 11 1.79 -23.97 14.25
C THR A 11 1.36 -23.26 12.96
N ARG A 12 0.48 -23.88 12.15
CA ARG A 12 -0.02 -23.29 10.90
C ARG A 12 -0.59 -21.87 11.10
N GLY A 13 -1.27 -21.64 12.23
CA GLY A 13 -1.80 -20.33 12.62
C GLY A 13 -0.70 -19.29 12.87
N LEU A 14 0.34 -19.63 13.64
CA LEU A 14 1.47 -18.75 13.90
C LEU A 14 2.23 -18.41 12.60
N ARG A 15 2.40 -19.39 11.70
CA ARG A 15 3.01 -19.15 10.37
C ARG A 15 2.17 -18.18 9.52
N ALA A 16 0.84 -18.26 9.57
CA ALA A 16 -0.04 -17.33 8.87
C ALA A 16 0.06 -15.91 9.45
N MET A 17 0.08 -15.76 10.78
CA MET A 17 0.26 -14.46 11.44
C MET A 17 1.62 -13.83 11.11
N ILE A 18 2.71 -14.60 11.16
CA ILE A 18 4.04 -14.11 10.82
C ILE A 18 4.07 -13.63 9.37
N ARG A 19 3.52 -14.40 8.42
CA ARG A 19 3.46 -13.99 7.00
C ARG A 19 2.67 -12.70 6.79
N ARG A 20 1.51 -12.56 7.46
CA ARG A 20 0.73 -11.31 7.42
C ARG A 20 1.54 -10.14 7.96
N ARG A 21 2.23 -10.32 9.09
CA ARG A 21 3.07 -9.27 9.69
C ARG A 21 4.26 -8.90 8.80
N SER A 22 4.93 -9.88 8.21
CA SER A 22 6.06 -9.67 7.29
C SER A 22 5.67 -8.89 6.02
N ALA A 23 4.41 -8.99 5.56
CA ALA A 23 3.92 -8.16 4.46
C ALA A 23 3.63 -6.70 4.87
N ILE A 24 3.35 -6.47 6.16
CA ILE A 24 3.00 -5.15 6.70
C ILE A 24 4.23 -4.36 7.18
N GLU A 25 5.22 -5.04 7.78
CA GLU A 25 6.49 -4.43 8.23
C GLU A 25 7.17 -3.53 7.18
N PRO A 26 7.32 -3.91 5.90
CA PRO A 26 7.90 -3.04 4.88
C PRO A 26 7.00 -1.85 4.54
N ALA A 27 5.67 -2.00 4.57
CA ALA A 27 4.74 -0.90 4.35
C ALA A 27 4.83 0.16 5.47
N ILE A 28 4.94 -0.29 6.73
CA ILE A 28 5.17 0.60 7.88
C ILE A 28 6.54 1.28 7.77
N GLY A 29 7.58 0.54 7.37
CA GLY A 29 8.91 1.11 7.11
C GLY A 29 8.86 2.23 6.06
N HIS A 30 8.21 1.98 4.92
CA HIS A 30 8.00 3.00 3.89
C HIS A 30 7.15 4.17 4.38
N MET A 31 6.15 3.97 5.23
CA MET A 31 5.39 5.07 5.82
C MET A 31 6.23 5.91 6.79
N LYS A 32 7.13 5.30 7.57
CA LYS A 32 8.11 6.03 8.39
C LYS A 32 9.02 6.89 7.54
N THR A 33 9.67 6.31 6.54
CA THR A 33 10.68 7.01 5.73
C THR A 33 10.07 7.99 4.70
N ASN A 34 9.05 7.55 3.94
CA ASN A 34 8.46 8.30 2.82
C ASN A 34 7.10 8.93 3.15
N GLY A 35 6.38 8.39 4.14
CA GLY A 35 5.06 8.87 4.55
C GLY A 35 5.09 10.08 5.49
N ARG A 36 6.28 10.55 5.89
CA ARG A 36 6.48 11.59 6.92
C ARG A 36 5.90 11.22 8.30
N LEU A 37 5.67 9.93 8.55
CA LEU A 37 5.25 9.44 9.87
C LEU A 37 6.30 9.76 10.94
N ASP A 38 7.58 9.87 10.54
CA ASP A 38 8.72 10.19 11.42
C ASP A 38 8.80 11.67 11.83
N ARG A 39 8.04 12.56 11.17
CA ARG A 39 8.01 14.00 11.47
C ARG A 39 6.60 14.41 11.86
N ASN A 40 6.30 14.37 13.16
CA ASN A 40 5.06 14.92 13.69
C ASN A 40 5.25 16.39 14.08
N TRP A 41 4.43 17.28 13.51
CA TRP A 41 4.39 18.71 13.86
C TRP A 41 3.29 19.04 14.87
N LEU A 42 2.41 18.08 15.18
CA LEU A 42 1.35 18.22 16.18
C LEU A 42 1.90 17.94 17.57
N LYS A 43 1.47 18.73 18.57
CA LYS A 43 1.96 18.60 19.95
C LYS A 43 1.14 17.56 20.73
N GLY A 44 1.84 16.74 21.50
CA GLY A 44 1.28 15.81 22.47
C GLY A 44 0.73 14.51 21.88
N ALA A 45 0.39 13.57 22.76
CA ALA A 45 -0.01 12.20 22.39
C ALA A 45 -1.25 12.13 21.49
N LEU A 46 -2.19 13.06 21.66
CA LEU A 46 -3.36 13.18 20.79
C LEU A 46 -2.93 13.58 19.37
N GLY A 47 -1.98 14.52 19.25
CA GLY A 47 -1.40 14.92 17.99
C GLY A 47 -0.67 13.78 17.28
N ASP A 48 0.10 12.98 18.02
CA ASP A 48 0.79 11.79 17.51
C ASP A 48 -0.22 10.76 16.94
N ALA A 49 -1.31 10.51 17.66
CA ALA A 49 -2.35 9.58 17.22
C ALA A 49 -3.04 10.06 15.94
N ILE A 50 -3.41 11.35 15.86
CA ILE A 50 -4.02 11.94 14.66
C ILE A 50 -3.06 11.89 13.48
N HIS A 51 -1.78 12.24 13.68
CA HIS A 51 -0.77 12.22 12.62
C HIS A 51 -0.58 10.81 12.05
N ALA A 52 -0.55 9.80 12.92
CA ALA A 52 -0.42 8.41 12.51
C ALA A 52 -1.60 7.92 11.67
N VAL A 53 -2.82 8.24 12.10
CA VAL A 53 -4.05 7.90 11.35
C VAL A 53 -4.08 8.60 9.99
N LEU A 54 -3.77 9.90 9.94
CA LEU A 54 -3.79 10.67 8.70
C LEU A 54 -2.70 10.21 7.72
N CYS A 55 -1.52 9.88 8.22
CA CYS A 55 -0.44 9.31 7.41
C CYS A 55 -0.85 7.96 6.79
N GLY A 56 -1.51 7.09 7.57
CA GLY A 56 -2.07 5.83 7.09
C GLY A 56 -3.18 6.01 6.06
N ALA A 57 -4.11 6.93 6.31
CA ALA A 57 -5.16 7.29 5.35
C ALA A 57 -4.56 7.79 4.03
N GLY A 58 -3.56 8.70 4.09
CA GLY A 58 -2.87 9.21 2.91
C GLY A 58 -2.12 8.13 2.12
N TYR A 59 -1.58 7.11 2.77
CA TYR A 59 -0.98 5.96 2.10
C TYR A 59 -2.03 5.11 1.35
N ASN A 60 -3.17 4.83 1.98
CA ASN A 60 -4.27 4.10 1.35
C ASN A 60 -4.85 4.87 0.15
N LEU A 61 -5.06 6.18 0.28
CA LEU A 61 -5.53 7.03 -0.82
C LEU A 61 -4.57 7.00 -2.02
N ARG A 62 -3.25 7.08 -1.80
CA ARG A 62 -2.25 6.95 -2.88
C ARG A 62 -2.34 5.59 -3.57
N MET A 63 -2.64 4.52 -2.85
CA MET A 63 -2.80 3.18 -3.44
C MET A 63 -4.04 3.10 -4.33
N ILE A 64 -5.17 3.67 -3.88
CA ILE A 64 -6.41 3.74 -4.65
C ILE A 64 -6.19 4.58 -5.92
N LEU A 65 -5.60 5.77 -5.79
CA LEU A 65 -5.32 6.65 -6.92
C LEU A 65 -4.41 5.98 -7.95
N ARG A 66 -3.35 5.29 -7.53
CA ARG A 66 -2.48 4.52 -8.45
C ARG A 66 -3.25 3.46 -9.23
N ARG A 67 -4.16 2.73 -8.57
CA ARG A 67 -5.01 1.72 -9.24
C ARG A 67 -5.95 2.37 -10.25
N LEU A 68 -6.57 3.49 -9.88
CA LEU A 68 -7.42 4.26 -10.78
C LEU A 68 -6.61 4.75 -11.99
N THR A 69 -5.45 5.35 -11.79
CA THR A 69 -4.59 5.81 -12.90
C THR A 69 -4.22 4.68 -13.86
N LEU A 70 -3.82 3.51 -13.34
CA LEU A 70 -3.54 2.33 -14.17
C LEU A 70 -4.78 1.88 -14.95
N PHE A 71 -5.95 1.87 -14.31
CA PHE A 71 -7.21 1.53 -14.97
C PHE A 71 -7.56 2.54 -16.08
N TYR A 72 -7.43 3.84 -15.82
CA TYR A 72 -7.65 4.89 -16.82
C TYR A 72 -6.69 4.77 -18.01
N VAL A 73 -5.40 4.54 -17.76
CA VAL A 73 -4.40 4.33 -18.82
C VAL A 73 -4.75 3.10 -19.66
N LEU A 74 -5.17 2.00 -19.01
CA LEU A 74 -5.62 0.80 -19.72
C LEU A 74 -6.82 1.09 -20.62
N MET A 75 -7.86 1.72 -20.08
CA MET A 75 -9.05 2.11 -20.86
C MET A 75 -8.69 3.01 -22.04
N LEU A 76 -7.84 4.02 -21.83
CA LEU A 76 -7.38 4.92 -22.87
C LEU A 76 -6.61 4.16 -23.97
N SER A 77 -5.71 3.25 -23.59
CA SER A 77 -4.94 2.45 -24.54
C SER A 77 -5.82 1.54 -25.40
N LEU A 78 -6.88 0.96 -24.82
CA LEU A 78 -7.86 0.16 -25.54
C LEU A 78 -8.66 1.00 -26.53
N SER A 79 -9.07 2.22 -26.13
CA SER A 79 -9.77 3.16 -27.00
C SER A 79 -8.92 3.61 -28.19
N PHE A 80 -7.61 3.81 -28.01
CA PHE A 80 -6.68 4.17 -29.10
C PHE A 80 -6.28 2.98 -29.97
N SER A 81 -6.38 1.74 -29.46
CA SER A 81 -6.02 0.53 -30.21
C SER A 81 -7.16 -0.04 -31.08
N MET A 82 -8.38 0.50 -30.98
CA MET A 82 -9.52 0.20 -31.88
C MET A 82 -9.45 1.15 -33.10
N PRO A 83 -8.97 0.72 -34.27
CA PRO A 83 -8.96 1.58 -35.45
C PRO A 83 -10.40 1.83 -35.93
N PRO A 84 -10.72 3.04 -36.45
CA PRO A 84 -11.96 3.30 -37.16
C PRO A 84 -11.91 2.58 -38.53
N ARG A 85 -12.15 1.27 -38.55
CA ARG A 85 -12.34 0.47 -39.77
C ARG A 85 -13.76 -0.09 -39.79
N MET A 86 -14.75 0.79 -39.86
CA MET A 86 -16.15 0.39 -40.04
C MET A 86 -17.02 1.50 -40.65
N PHE A 87 -16.46 2.34 -41.53
CA PHE A 87 -17.22 3.40 -42.21
C PHE A 87 -17.10 3.43 -43.75
N LEU A 88 -16.50 2.42 -44.38
CA LEU A 88 -16.62 2.22 -45.82
C LEU A 88 -16.85 0.73 -46.15
N SER A 89 -18.11 0.39 -46.40
CA SER A 89 -18.55 -0.69 -47.29
C SER A 89 -19.89 -0.30 -47.89
#